data_AF-A0A0B8PAA8-F1
#
_entry.id   AF-A0A0B8PAA8-F1
#
_cell.length_a   1.000
_cell.length_b   1.000
_cell.length_c   1.000
_cell.angle_alpha   90.00
_cell.angle_beta   90.00
_cell.angle_gamma   90.00
#
_symmetry.space_group_name_H-M   'P 1'
#
loop_
_entity.id
_entity.type
_entity.pdbx_description
1 polymer ?
#
loop_
_entity_poly.entity_id
_entity_poly.type
_entity_poly.pdbx_seq_one_letter_code
_entity_poly.pdbx_strand_id
1 'polypeptide(L)'
;MDTLFKPHWSMTNPHLQTLLPRFVRKAPLFTPMWECIQTPDNDFLDLAWSEDWNQLQAYRKPIFVLFHGLEGSFNSPYANGLMQAFSQKGWLSVMMHFRGCSGKPNKQARAYHSGETEDARLF
;
A
#
# COMPACT_ATOMS: atom_id res chain seq x y z
N MET A 1 20.89 24.13 5.96
CA MET A 1 20.50 25.04 4.86
C MET A 1 19.09 24.65 4.45
N ASP A 2 18.12 25.47 4.82
CA ASP A 2 16.71 25.26 4.46
C ASP A 2 16.51 25.61 2.99
N THR A 3 16.59 24.60 2.11
CA THR A 3 16.11 24.77 0.74
C THR A 3 14.59 24.74 0.77
N LEU A 4 13.98 25.92 0.77
CA LEU A 4 12.54 26.05 0.59
C LEU A 4 12.12 25.36 -0.72
N PHE A 5 11.12 24.48 -0.65
CA PHE A 5 10.57 23.81 -1.82
C PHE A 5 10.08 24.84 -2.84
N LYS A 6 10.63 24.81 -4.05
CA LYS A 6 10.19 25.65 -5.16
C LYS A 6 9.37 24.79 -6.12
N PRO A 7 8.03 24.95 -6.16
CA PRO A 7 7.20 24.17 -7.08
C PRO A 7 7.49 24.54 -8.53
N HIS A 8 7.14 23.64 -9.45
CA HIS A 8 7.11 23.95 -10.88
C HIS A 8 6.20 25.16 -11.12
N TRP A 9 6.56 26.03 -12.07
CA TRP A 9 5.88 27.32 -12.29
C TRP A 9 4.38 27.18 -12.59
N SER A 10 3.97 26.07 -13.21
CA SER A 10 2.56 25.75 -13.50
C SER A 10 1.80 25.11 -12.34
N MET A 11 2.47 24.81 -11.22
CA MET A 11 1.94 24.06 -10.08
C MET A 11 2.17 24.81 -8.78
N THR A 12 2.07 26.14 -8.78
CA THR A 12 2.28 26.97 -7.58
C THR A 12 1.17 26.84 -6.55
N ASN A 13 -0.04 26.41 -6.95
CA ASN A 13 -1.16 26.18 -6.04
C ASN A 13 -1.01 24.80 -5.34
N PRO A 14 -0.83 24.75 -4.01
CA PRO A 14 -0.62 23.49 -3.28
C PRO A 14 -1.86 22.59 -3.29
N HIS A 15 -3.08 23.14 -3.34
CA HIS A 15 -4.29 22.34 -3.42
C HIS A 15 -4.40 21.60 -4.76
N LEU A 16 -3.99 22.24 -5.86
CA LEU A 16 -3.95 21.57 -7.17
C LEU A 16 -2.93 20.43 -7.18
N GLN A 17 -1.77 20.60 -6.55
CA GLN A 17 -0.79 19.51 -6.41
C GLN A 17 -1.38 18.30 -5.67
N THR A 18 -2.17 18.55 -4.63
CA THR A 18 -2.84 17.48 -3.85
C THR A 18 -3.97 16.80 -4.61
N LEU A 19 -4.79 17.57 -5.36
CA LEU A 19 -6.00 17.06 -5.99
C LEU A 19 -5.76 16.45 -7.37
N LEU A 20 -4.83 16.99 -8.17
CA LEU A 20 -4.59 16.57 -9.55
C LEU A 20 -4.33 15.06 -9.70
N PRO A 21 -3.49 14.40 -8.87
CA PRO A 21 -3.23 12.97 -9.00
C PRO A 21 -4.49 12.11 -8.95
N ARG A 22 -5.52 12.57 -8.21
CA ARG A 22 -6.81 11.89 -8.06
C ARG A 22 -7.61 11.85 -9.36
N PHE A 23 -7.37 12.79 -10.28
CA PHE A 23 -8.04 12.84 -11.59
C PHE A 23 -7.25 12.14 -12.69
N VAL A 24 -5.92 12.14 -12.63
CA VAL A 24 -5.04 11.64 -13.69
C VAL A 24 -4.68 10.16 -13.52
N ARG A 25 -4.50 9.68 -12.28
CA ARG A 25 -4.16 8.28 -11.99
C ARG A 25 -5.32 7.61 -11.29
N LYS A 26 -6.20 6.97 -12.07
CA LYS A 26 -7.37 6.24 -11.55
C LYS A 26 -7.19 4.73 -11.52
N ALA A 27 -6.36 4.19 -12.42
CA ALA A 27 -6.16 2.75 -12.55
C ALA A 27 -4.88 2.28 -11.83
N PRO A 28 -4.92 1.10 -11.19
CA PRO A 28 -3.73 0.40 -10.75
C PRO A 28 -2.76 0.16 -11.92
N LEU A 29 -1.47 0.27 -11.66
CA LEU A 29 -0.40 0.15 -12.66
C LEU A 29 0.08 -1.30 -12.83
N PHE A 30 -0.42 -2.23 -12.01
CA PHE A 30 -0.18 -3.67 -12.10
C PHE A 30 -1.32 -4.43 -11.41
N THR A 31 -1.42 -5.74 -11.69
CA THR A 31 -2.33 -6.66 -11.00
C THR A 31 -1.58 -7.31 -9.85
N PRO A 32 -2.08 -7.22 -8.60
CA PRO A 32 -1.39 -7.80 -7.46
C PRO A 32 -1.67 -9.30 -7.34
N MET A 33 -0.77 -10.01 -6.67
CA MET A 33 -1.03 -11.36 -6.19
C MET A 33 -1.56 -11.28 -4.76
N TRP A 34 -2.76 -11.83 -4.55
CA TRP A 34 -3.45 -11.77 -3.27
C TRP A 34 -3.06 -12.95 -2.39
N GLU A 35 -2.77 -12.66 -1.14
CA GLU A 35 -2.60 -13.65 -0.09
C GLU A 35 -3.52 -13.27 1.09
N CYS A 36 -4.09 -14.27 1.75
CA CYS A 36 -4.95 -14.05 2.91
C CYS A 36 -4.36 -14.81 4.09
N ILE A 37 -3.94 -14.10 5.13
CA ILE A 37 -3.43 -14.68 6.36
C ILE A 37 -4.53 -14.68 7.42
N GLN A 38 -4.69 -15.78 8.16
CA GLN A 38 -5.59 -15.82 9.30
C GLN A 38 -4.91 -15.24 10.53
N THR A 39 -5.63 -14.44 11.31
CA THR A 39 -5.11 -13.87 12.55
C THR A 39 -5.47 -14.76 13.75
N PRO A 40 -4.73 -14.69 14.87
CA PRO A 40 -4.99 -15.49 16.06
C PRO A 40 -6.38 -15.29 16.69
N ASP A 41 -6.98 -14.12 16.48
CA ASP A 41 -8.34 -13.79 16.94
C ASP A 41 -9.44 -14.25 15.96
N ASN A 42 -9.13 -15.22 15.09
CA ASN A 42 -10.05 -15.79 14.11
C ASN A 42 -10.64 -14.72 13.17
N ASP A 43 -9.80 -13.75 12.78
CA ASP A 43 -10.04 -12.78 11.72
C ASP A 43 -9.09 -13.07 10.54
N PHE A 44 -8.89 -12.09 9.65
CA PHE A 44 -7.96 -12.20 8.53
C PHE A 44 -7.31 -10.87 8.16
N LEU A 45 -6.18 -10.97 7.47
CA LEU A 45 -5.53 -9.85 6.77
C LEU A 45 -5.29 -10.24 5.31
N ASP A 46 -5.62 -9.34 4.39
CA ASP A 46 -5.34 -9.53 2.97
C ASP A 46 -4.07 -8.76 2.58
N LEU A 47 -3.12 -9.47 1.97
CA LEU A 47 -1.87 -8.94 1.45
C LEU A 47 -1.96 -8.83 -0.08
N ALA A 48 -1.45 -7.74 -0.63
CA ALA A 48 -1.30 -7.55 -2.08
C ALA A 48 0.18 -7.48 -2.43
N TRP A 49 0.67 -8.49 -3.14
CA TRP A 49 2.06 -8.61 -3.59
C TRP A 49 2.24 -8.12 -5.03
N SER A 50 3.41 -7.57 -5.36
CA SER A 50 3.75 -7.13 -6.71
C SER A 50 3.99 -8.26 -7.71
N GLU A 51 4.31 -9.45 -7.21
CA GLU A 51 4.59 -10.67 -7.97
C GLU A 51 4.41 -11.89 -7.06
N ASP A 52 4.63 -13.09 -7.59
CA ASP A 52 4.47 -14.34 -6.86
C ASP A 52 5.59 -14.50 -5.81
N TRP A 53 5.22 -14.36 -4.54
CA TRP A 53 6.14 -14.43 -3.41
C TRP A 53 6.66 -15.86 -3.14
N ASN A 54 5.99 -16.89 -3.66
CA ASN A 54 6.41 -18.29 -3.48
C ASN A 54 7.54 -18.72 -4.43
N GLN A 55 7.92 -17.87 -5.40
CA GLN A 55 8.96 -18.22 -6.35
C GLN A 55 10.36 -18.08 -5.74
N LEU A 56 11.26 -19.00 -6.08
CA LEU A 56 12.66 -19.02 -5.60
C LEU A 56 13.39 -17.66 -5.78
N GLN A 57 13.08 -16.96 -6.87
CA GLN A 57 13.64 -15.64 -7.18
C GLN A 57 13.13 -14.52 -6.26
N ALA A 58 11.91 -14.62 -5.74
CA ALA A 58 11.32 -13.65 -4.83
C ALA A 58 12.04 -13.62 -3.48
N TYR A 59 12.47 -14.78 -2.96
CA TYR A 59 13.23 -14.90 -1.70
C TYR A 59 14.59 -14.19 -1.70
N ARG A 60 15.12 -13.80 -2.87
CA ARG A 60 16.39 -13.06 -2.98
C ARG A 60 16.21 -11.55 -3.07
N LYS A 61 14.97 -11.07 -3.19
CA LYS A 61 14.66 -9.65 -3.35
C LYS A 61 14.52 -8.98 -1.98
N PRO A 62 14.99 -7.74 -1.80
CA PRO A 62 14.60 -6.95 -0.64
C PRO A 62 13.09 -6.71 -0.67
N ILE A 63 12.45 -6.73 0.50
CA ILE A 63 11.00 -6.54 0.63
C ILE A 63 10.71 -5.09 0.98
N PHE A 64 9.82 -4.47 0.21
CA PHE A 64 9.21 -3.18 0.53
C PHE A 64 7.80 -3.41 1.06
N VAL A 65 7.56 -3.02 2.31
CA VAL A 65 6.26 -3.17 2.98
C VAL A 65 5.57 -1.81 3.02
N LEU A 66 4.33 -1.75 2.53
CA LEU A 66 3.52 -0.55 2.56
C LEU A 66 2.33 -0.72 3.51
N PHE A 67 2.28 0.14 4.52
CA PHE A 67 1.10 0.36 5.36
C PHE A 67 0.37 1.60 4.87
N HIS A 68 -0.92 1.46 4.53
CA HIS A 68 -1.70 2.54 3.95
C HIS A 68 -2.22 3.51 5.02
N GLY A 69 -2.57 4.74 4.64
CA GLY A 69 -3.27 5.70 5.51
C GLY A 69 -4.75 5.36 5.72
N LEU A 70 -5.49 6.26 6.38
CA LEU A 70 -6.94 6.12 6.61
C LEU A 70 -7.70 5.78 5.30
N GLU A 71 -8.48 4.70 5.34
CA GLU A 71 -9.31 4.20 4.23
C GLU A 71 -8.53 3.94 2.92
N GLY A 72 -7.22 3.65 3.05
CA GLY A 72 -6.38 3.26 1.93
C GLY A 72 -6.59 1.81 1.50
N SER A 73 -6.09 1.49 0.30
CA SER A 73 -6.07 0.12 -0.24
C SER A 73 -5.10 0.05 -1.42
N PHE A 74 -4.92 -1.14 -1.98
CA PHE A 74 -4.15 -1.34 -3.21
C PHE A 74 -4.61 -0.44 -4.36
N ASN A 75 -5.91 -0.15 -4.44
CA ASN A 75 -6.47 0.71 -5.49
C ASN A 75 -6.22 2.20 -5.25
N SER A 76 -5.61 2.58 -4.12
CA SER A 76 -5.22 3.96 -3.87
C SER A 76 -4.08 4.36 -4.82
N PRO A 77 -4.21 5.43 -5.63
CA PRO A 77 -3.22 5.78 -6.66
C PRO A 77 -1.80 5.98 -6.14
N TYR A 78 -1.63 6.57 -4.95
CA TYR A 78 -0.31 6.76 -4.34
C TYR A 78 0.33 5.41 -3.98
N ALA A 79 -0.48 4.46 -3.50
CA ALA A 79 -0.01 3.23 -2.90
C ALA A 79 0.45 2.26 -3.99
N ASN A 80 -0.39 2.06 -5.02
CA ASN A 80 0.00 1.31 -6.20
C ASN A 80 1.23 1.93 -6.90
N GLY A 81 1.28 3.26 -7.02
CA GLY A 81 2.43 3.94 -7.62
C GLY A 81 3.73 3.72 -6.86
N LEU A 82 3.67 3.76 -5.52
CA LEU A 82 4.84 3.52 -4.68
C LEU A 82 5.31 2.06 -4.76
N MET A 83 4.38 1.11 -4.65
CA MET A 83 4.70 -0.33 -4.81
C MET A 83 5.30 -0.62 -6.19
N GLN A 84 4.75 -0.04 -7.26
CA GLN A 84 5.31 -0.24 -8.61
C GLN A 84 6.75 0.32 -8.70
N ALA A 85 7.00 1.49 -8.13
CA ALA A 85 8.33 2.11 -8.17
C ALA A 85 9.40 1.26 -7.48
N PHE A 86 9.06 0.58 -6.38
CA PHE A 86 9.95 -0.37 -5.71
C PHE A 86 10.11 -1.67 -6.51
N SER A 87 9.00 -2.20 -7.06
CA SER A 87 9.03 -3.37 -7.95
C SER A 87 9.96 -3.18 -9.15
N GLN A 88 9.90 -2.01 -9.82
CA GLN A 88 10.79 -1.66 -10.93
C GLN A 88 12.27 -1.55 -10.54
N LYS A 89 12.56 -1.34 -9.25
CA LYS A 89 13.93 -1.37 -8.70
C LYS A 89 14.38 -2.77 -8.28
N GLY A 90 13.59 -3.80 -8.57
CA GLY A 90 13.89 -5.19 -8.23
C GLY A 90 13.52 -5.60 -6.80
N TRP A 91 12.71 -4.79 -6.10
CA TRP A 91 12.22 -5.12 -4.76
C TRP A 91 10.90 -5.89 -4.84
N LEU A 92 10.68 -6.83 -3.94
CA LEU A 92 9.38 -7.45 -3.78
C LEU A 92 8.50 -6.49 -2.96
N SER A 93 7.47 -5.91 -3.58
CA SER A 93 6.60 -4.94 -2.91
C SER A 93 5.34 -5.62 -2.40
N VAL A 94 4.96 -5.34 -1.17
CA VAL A 94 3.77 -5.88 -0.52
C VAL A 94 3.03 -4.82 0.26
N MET A 95 1.70 -4.84 0.16
CA MET A 95 0.83 -4.05 1.02
C MET A 95 0.04 -4.97 1.92
N MET A 96 0.13 -4.73 3.22
CA MET A 96 -0.83 -5.27 4.18
C MET A 96 -2.05 -4.36 4.19
N HIS A 97 -3.24 -4.90 3.87
CA HIS A 97 -4.47 -4.16 4.09
C HIS A 97 -4.83 -4.23 5.57
N PHE A 98 -5.13 -3.08 6.15
CA PHE A 98 -5.73 -3.05 7.47
C PHE A 98 -7.12 -3.70 7.43
N ARG A 99 -7.56 -4.18 8.59
CA ARG A 99 -8.84 -4.88 8.74
C ARG A 99 -9.98 -4.04 8.17
N GLY A 100 -10.77 -4.65 7.29
CA GLY A 100 -11.89 -4.00 6.59
C GLY A 100 -11.51 -3.19 5.35
N CYS A 101 -10.22 -2.97 5.05
CA CYS A 101 -9.77 -2.11 3.94
C CYS A 101 -9.45 -2.86 2.64
N SER A 102 -9.56 -4.19 2.59
CA SER A 102 -9.34 -4.98 1.36
C SER A 102 -10.57 -5.05 0.44
N GLY A 103 -11.64 -4.31 0.77
CA GLY A 103 -12.94 -4.39 0.07
C GLY A 103 -13.87 -5.49 0.63
N LYS A 104 -13.45 -6.19 1.69
CA LYS A 104 -14.26 -7.14 2.44
C LYS A 104 -14.32 -6.71 3.91
N PRO A 105 -15.50 -6.73 4.56
CA PRO A 105 -15.60 -6.57 5.99
C PRO A 105 -14.79 -7.66 6.72
N ASN A 106 -14.10 -7.30 7.79
CA ASN A 106 -13.43 -8.26 8.65
C ASN A 106 -14.45 -9.01 9.55
N LYS A 107 -14.04 -10.15 10.14
CA LYS A 107 -14.94 -11.03 10.88
C LYS A 107 -15.26 -10.51 12.28
N GLN A 108 -14.28 -9.84 12.92
CA GLN A 108 -14.40 -9.39 14.30
C GLN A 108 -14.85 -7.93 14.40
N ALA A 109 -15.42 -7.53 15.53
CA ALA A 109 -15.73 -6.11 15.81
C ALA A 109 -14.48 -5.29 16.19
N ARG A 110 -13.32 -5.64 15.62
CA ARG A 110 -12.03 -4.96 15.79
C ARG A 110 -11.74 -4.17 14.51
N ALA A 111 -11.49 -2.88 14.65
CA ALA A 111 -11.04 -2.01 13.56
C ALA A 111 -9.56 -1.62 13.75
N TYR A 112 -8.93 -1.13 12.69
CA TYR A 112 -7.60 -0.52 12.77
C TYR A 112 -7.69 0.92 13.29
N HIS A 113 -6.57 1.44 13.78
CA HIS A 113 -6.39 2.85 14.09
C HIS A 113 -4.93 3.27 13.88
N SER A 114 -4.62 4.55 14.07
CA SER A 114 -3.28 5.11 13.83
C SER A 114 -2.15 4.54 14.71
N GLY A 115 -2.50 3.78 15.75
CA GLY A 115 -1.56 3.14 16.66
C GLY A 115 -1.61 1.61 16.60
N GLU A 116 -2.35 1.04 15.65
CA GLU A 116 -2.39 -0.40 15.46
C GLU A 116 -1.04 -0.90 14.94
N THR A 117 -0.45 -1.86 15.64
CA THR A 117 0.87 -2.42 15.32
C THR A 117 0.93 -3.94 15.48
N GLU A 118 -0.09 -4.58 16.04
CA GLU A 118 -0.08 -6.01 16.31
C GLU A 118 -0.16 -6.82 15.02
N ASP A 119 -1.09 -6.43 14.13
CA ASP A 119 -1.28 -7.09 12.84
C ASP A 119 0.01 -7.04 11.99
N ALA A 120 0.75 -5.94 12.05
CA ALA A 120 2.02 -5.78 11.35
C ALA A 120 3.17 -6.67 11.88
N ARG A 121 3.02 -7.25 13.08
CA ARG A 121 3.99 -8.21 13.66
C ARG A 121 3.65 -9.67 13.33
N LEU A 122 2.43 -9.93 12.87
CA LEU A 122 2.00 -11.24 12.39
C LEU A 122 2.44 -11.50 10.95
N PHE A 123 2.52 -10.42 10.18
CA PHE A 123 3.10 -10.35 8.85
C PHE A 123 4.63 -10.48 8.89
#